data_AF-A0A1U7M650-F1
#
_entry.id   AF-A0A1U7M650-F1
#
_cell.length_a   1.000
_cell.length_b   1.000
_cell.length_c   1.000
_cell.angle_alpha   90.00
_cell.angle_beta   90.00
_cell.angle_gamma   90.00
#
_symmetry.space_group_name_H-M   'P 1'
#
loop_
_entity.id
_entity.type
_entity.pdbx_description
1 polymer ?
#
loop_
_entity_poly.entity_id
_entity_poly.type
_entity_poly.pdbx_seq_one_letter_code
_entity_poly.pdbx_strand_id
1 'polypeptide(L)'
;MNPLLESKLNELNNAADYECWYLVKQPTAFDNICYLVSFLEDFKAQDSPGNLQDYIANKIETLKTIKPNVDISNNYRALRVAAFFGLITMTNTKYENAVITDSFKEVTLRCNGEYEKTGLYLDIIQRQIEKMYISSSVDEEYEGVRQDYRLYPVMLLYKVLVELGRSTGNYSISMPEYRYLVATTKTFEGFLDTLLLIKLLRDDSDATTSFEQYRSKFDNRLIQALKQLSTLVVERDSISLNEDYIEEVAHKVYIFEDNPNIFTTENYLGFLGSTKSLFELEKFEEEEELTIYENSTRVKGGMNTLLYGVPGSGKSWTIEKEYCDDESRMERLVFHPDYTYSDFIGQILPNVSDGIVSYKFTEGPFTSLLKKAYTQPERMFFLVIEEINRGNAPAIFGEVFQLLDRKDDGTSEYGITNVDIASIVYNNPNKKVRIPSNMSIIGTMNTSDQNVFTLDTAFQRRWNMRMIENTFVGHDYARTTIPYVIG
;
A
#
# COMPACT_ATOMS: atom_id res chain seq x y z
N MET A 1 42.26 -3.75 7.17
CA MET A 1 40.85 -3.64 6.77
C MET A 1 40.10 -4.92 7.11
N ASN A 2 38.98 -4.77 7.82
CA ASN A 2 38.07 -5.88 8.17
C ASN A 2 37.43 -6.51 6.90
N PRO A 3 37.18 -7.84 6.85
CA PRO A 3 36.58 -8.49 5.68
C PRO A 3 35.23 -7.90 5.21
N LEU A 4 34.40 -7.40 6.14
CA LEU A 4 33.13 -6.75 5.80
C LEU A 4 33.35 -5.38 5.14
N LEU A 5 34.33 -4.60 5.63
CA LEU A 5 34.73 -3.34 4.99
C LEU A 5 35.34 -3.59 3.61
N GLU A 6 36.12 -4.66 3.45
CA GLU A 6 36.67 -5.07 2.16
C GLU A 6 35.57 -5.47 1.18
N SER A 7 34.57 -6.22 1.63
CA SER A 7 33.39 -6.54 0.81
C SER A 7 32.65 -5.28 0.38
N LYS A 8 32.47 -4.31 1.29
CA LYS A 8 31.81 -3.03 0.97
C LYS A 8 32.63 -2.19 -0.01
N LEU A 9 33.95 -2.18 0.13
CA LEU A 9 34.85 -1.52 -0.80
C LEU A 9 34.77 -2.14 -2.21
N ASN A 10 34.72 -3.46 -2.29
CA ASN A 10 34.54 -4.18 -3.56
C ASN A 10 33.17 -3.89 -4.20
N GLU A 11 32.11 -3.78 -3.40
CA GLU A 11 30.79 -3.34 -3.88
C GLU A 11 30.90 -1.95 -4.53
N LEU A 12 31.48 -0.98 -3.83
CA LEU A 12 31.69 0.38 -4.36
C LEU A 12 32.57 0.43 -5.60
N ASN A 13 33.55 -0.47 -5.71
CA ASN A 13 34.42 -0.56 -6.88
C ASN A 13 33.63 -0.97 -8.12
N ASN A 14 32.74 -1.96 -7.96
CA ASN A 14 31.91 -2.50 -9.04
C ASN A 14 30.67 -1.65 -9.34
N ALA A 15 30.27 -0.80 -8.39
CA ALA A 15 29.12 0.07 -8.52
C ALA A 15 29.29 1.11 -9.63
N ALA A 16 28.23 1.39 -10.39
CA ALA A 16 28.23 2.46 -11.39
C ALA A 16 28.36 3.85 -10.70
N ASP A 17 28.77 4.86 -11.47
CA ASP A 17 28.68 6.24 -10.96
C ASP A 17 27.23 6.53 -10.55
N TYR A 18 27.04 7.16 -9.38
CA TYR A 18 25.73 7.50 -8.82
C TYR A 18 24.86 6.31 -8.38
N GLU A 19 25.44 5.12 -8.19
CA GLU A 19 24.79 4.00 -7.47
C GLU A 19 24.79 4.25 -5.94
N CYS A 20 24.16 5.35 -5.55
CA CYS A 20 23.99 5.83 -4.19
C CYS A 20 22.74 6.70 -4.11
N TRP A 21 22.35 7.17 -2.93
CA TRP A 21 21.25 8.12 -2.79
C TRP A 21 21.58 9.44 -3.50
N TYR A 22 20.91 9.70 -4.62
CA TYR A 22 20.99 11.00 -5.29
C TYR A 22 19.62 11.41 -5.82
N LEU A 23 19.34 12.71 -5.72
CA LEU A 23 18.31 13.37 -6.51
C LEU A 23 18.87 13.60 -7.90
N VAL A 24 18.08 13.30 -8.95
CA VAL A 24 18.47 13.44 -10.36
C VAL A 24 19.21 14.74 -10.66
N LYS A 25 19.99 14.77 -11.76
CA LYS A 25 20.86 15.90 -12.12
C LYS A 25 20.14 17.22 -12.50
N GLN A 26 19.12 17.61 -11.74
CA GLN A 26 18.29 18.79 -11.87
C GLN A 26 18.40 19.68 -10.61
N PRO A 27 17.93 20.94 -10.66
CA PRO A 27 17.82 21.79 -9.47
C PRO A 27 16.86 21.20 -8.45
N THR A 28 17.18 21.40 -7.16
CA THR A 28 16.41 20.87 -6.02
C THR A 28 15.77 21.96 -5.16
N ALA A 29 15.87 23.23 -5.58
CA ALA A 29 15.26 24.35 -4.88
C ALA A 29 13.73 24.23 -4.93
N PHE A 30 13.10 24.18 -3.76
CA PHE A 30 11.69 23.80 -3.62
C PHE A 30 10.74 24.82 -4.27
N ASP A 31 11.04 26.10 -4.14
CA ASP A 31 10.35 27.23 -4.78
C ASP A 31 10.36 27.12 -6.31
N ASN A 32 11.55 26.87 -6.89
CA ASN A 32 11.70 26.67 -8.33
C ASN A 32 10.88 25.48 -8.83
N ILE A 33 10.85 24.40 -8.06
CA ILE A 33 10.07 23.21 -8.39
C ILE A 33 8.56 23.53 -8.32
N CYS A 34 8.10 24.28 -7.33
CA CYS A 34 6.70 24.68 -7.22
C CYS A 34 6.24 25.51 -8.43
N TYR A 35 7.07 26.43 -8.93
CA TYR A 35 6.78 27.15 -10.18
C TYR A 35 6.60 26.20 -11.36
N LEU A 36 7.45 25.19 -11.52
CA LEU A 36 7.32 24.21 -12.61
C LEU A 36 6.04 23.38 -12.49
N VAL A 37 5.66 22.98 -11.28
CA VAL A 37 4.40 22.25 -11.02
C VAL A 37 3.19 23.14 -11.32
N SER A 38 3.25 24.43 -10.97
CA SER A 38 2.23 25.41 -11.33
C SER A 38 2.07 25.56 -12.84
N PHE A 39 3.17 25.57 -13.60
CA PHE A 39 3.11 25.62 -15.07
C PHE A 39 2.55 24.34 -15.67
N LEU A 40 2.82 23.18 -15.05
CA LEU A 40 2.21 21.91 -15.44
C LEU A 40 0.70 21.92 -15.18
N GLU A 41 0.24 22.45 -14.04
CA GLU A 41 -1.18 22.59 -13.74
C GLU A 41 -1.88 23.51 -14.76
N ASP A 42 -1.29 24.68 -15.06
CA ASP A 42 -1.77 25.59 -16.09
C ASP A 42 -1.86 24.92 -17.47
N PHE A 43 -0.83 24.15 -17.86
CA PHE A 43 -0.77 23.43 -19.13
C PHE A 43 -1.91 22.43 -19.27
N LYS A 44 -2.22 21.69 -18.18
CA LYS A 44 -3.30 20.70 -18.15
C LYS A 44 -4.70 21.31 -18.26
N ALA A 45 -4.86 22.58 -17.91
CA ALA A 45 -6.14 23.29 -17.99
C ALA A 45 -6.48 23.83 -19.40
N GLN A 46 -5.57 23.70 -20.37
CA GLN A 46 -5.79 24.22 -21.74
C GLN A 46 -6.37 23.15 -22.67
N ASP A 47 -7.28 23.55 -23.57
CA ASP A 47 -7.94 22.65 -24.52
C ASP A 47 -7.00 22.09 -25.62
N SER A 48 -5.87 22.75 -25.89
CA SER A 48 -4.87 22.31 -26.89
C SER A 48 -3.47 22.85 -26.56
N PRO A 49 -2.80 22.28 -25.54
CA PRO A 49 -1.65 22.91 -24.89
C PRO A 49 -0.32 22.83 -25.67
N GLY A 50 -0.28 22.12 -26.81
CA GLY A 50 0.95 21.96 -27.59
C GLY A 50 1.99 21.09 -26.86
N ASN A 51 3.26 21.48 -26.94
CA ASN A 51 4.37 20.76 -26.30
C ASN A 51 4.69 21.35 -24.91
N LEU A 52 4.77 20.49 -23.88
CA LEU A 52 5.02 20.91 -22.49
C LEU A 52 6.36 21.62 -22.29
N GLN A 53 7.41 21.17 -22.98
CA GLN A 53 8.74 21.78 -22.88
C GLN A 53 8.72 23.22 -23.39
N ASP A 54 8.12 23.45 -24.56
CA ASP A 54 8.00 24.78 -25.16
C ASP A 54 7.12 25.69 -24.29
N TYR A 55 6.05 25.12 -23.72
CA TYR A 55 5.16 25.86 -22.81
C TYR A 55 5.89 26.35 -21.56
N ILE A 56 6.62 25.45 -20.89
CA ILE A 56 7.39 25.79 -19.68
C ILE A 56 8.47 26.83 -20.01
N ALA A 57 9.15 26.70 -21.15
CA ALA A 57 10.15 27.68 -21.59
C ALA A 57 9.54 29.08 -21.74
N ASN A 58 8.38 29.20 -22.42
CA ASN A 58 7.69 30.47 -22.60
C ASN A 58 7.21 31.07 -21.27
N LYS A 59 6.70 30.23 -20.35
CA LYS A 59 6.28 30.67 -19.00
C LYS A 59 7.46 31.18 -18.17
N ILE A 60 8.62 30.52 -18.25
CA ILE A 60 9.84 30.96 -17.55
C ILE A 60 10.33 32.30 -18.10
N GLU A 61 10.33 32.49 -19.42
CA GLU A 61 10.69 33.78 -20.02
C GLU A 61 9.74 34.90 -19.56
N THR A 62 8.43 34.62 -19.56
CA THR A 62 7.43 35.55 -19.06
C THR A 62 7.66 35.87 -17.58
N LEU A 63 7.92 34.86 -16.74
CA LEU A 63 8.18 35.06 -15.32
C LEU A 63 9.43 35.90 -15.08
N LYS A 64 10.51 35.68 -15.83
CA LYS A 64 11.75 36.48 -15.73
C LYS A 64 11.52 37.97 -16.01
N THR A 65 10.55 38.32 -16.86
CA THR A 65 10.17 39.72 -17.08
C THR A 65 9.42 40.34 -15.89
N ILE A 66 8.61 39.55 -15.19
CA ILE A 66 7.79 40.00 -14.04
C ILE A 66 8.59 39.97 -12.74
N LYS A 67 9.42 38.95 -12.55
CA LYS A 67 10.21 38.66 -11.35
C LYS A 67 11.67 38.37 -11.72
N PRO A 68 12.50 39.41 -11.99
CA PRO A 68 13.89 39.22 -12.43
C PRO A 68 14.80 38.58 -11.36
N ASN A 69 14.37 38.55 -10.09
CA ASN A 69 15.12 37.97 -8.99
C ASN A 69 14.90 36.45 -8.80
N VAL A 70 13.95 35.85 -9.54
CA VAL A 70 13.64 34.41 -9.45
C VAL A 70 14.36 33.68 -10.59
N ASP A 71 15.36 32.86 -10.25
CA ASP A 71 16.13 32.09 -11.24
C ASP A 71 15.63 30.65 -11.33
N ILE A 72 14.79 30.38 -12.31
CA ILE A 72 14.24 29.05 -12.59
C ILE A 72 14.99 28.40 -13.76
N SER A 73 15.38 27.14 -13.57
CA SER A 73 15.95 26.34 -14.64
C SER A 73 14.92 26.06 -15.73
N ASN A 74 15.31 26.25 -16.99
CA ASN A 74 14.48 25.95 -18.15
C ASN A 74 14.42 24.44 -18.49
N ASN A 75 14.68 23.57 -17.52
CA ASN A 75 14.64 22.13 -17.74
C ASN A 75 13.38 21.53 -17.13
N TYR A 76 12.36 21.25 -17.95
CA TYR A 76 11.13 20.61 -17.49
C TYR A 76 11.38 19.25 -16.82
N ARG A 77 12.53 18.59 -17.07
CA ARG A 77 12.91 17.34 -16.37
C ARG A 77 13.09 17.52 -14.86
N ALA A 78 13.22 18.75 -14.37
CA ALA A 78 13.20 19.06 -12.94
C ALA A 78 11.84 18.72 -12.28
N LEU A 79 10.76 18.55 -13.06
CA LEU A 79 9.49 17.99 -12.57
C LEU A 79 9.65 16.59 -11.96
N ARG A 80 10.71 15.84 -12.30
CA ARG A 80 10.99 14.58 -11.60
C ARG A 80 11.34 14.78 -10.13
N VAL A 81 12.03 15.88 -9.80
CA VAL A 81 12.31 16.22 -8.40
C VAL A 81 11.00 16.57 -7.67
N ALA A 82 10.03 17.16 -8.36
CA ALA A 82 8.69 17.39 -7.82
C ALA A 82 8.01 16.07 -7.40
N ALA A 83 8.21 14.99 -8.17
CA ALA A 83 7.67 13.68 -7.83
C ALA A 83 8.33 13.10 -6.56
N PHE A 84 9.65 13.25 -6.40
CA PHE A 84 10.35 12.81 -5.18
C PHE A 84 9.93 13.58 -3.92
N PHE A 85 9.54 14.85 -4.08
CA PHE A 85 8.99 15.68 -3.00
C PHE A 85 7.47 15.55 -2.83
N GLY A 86 6.80 14.65 -3.55
CA GLY A 86 5.36 14.48 -3.41
C GLY A 86 4.52 15.67 -3.85
N LEU A 87 5.04 16.54 -4.71
CA LEU A 87 4.28 17.66 -5.27
C LEU A 87 3.42 17.22 -6.46
N ILE A 88 3.86 16.19 -7.17
CA ILE A 88 3.10 15.51 -8.22
C ILE A 88 3.19 14.00 -8.05
N THR A 89 2.13 13.29 -8.44
CA THR A 89 2.13 11.82 -8.53
C THR A 89 2.16 11.42 -10.00
N MET A 90 3.22 10.74 -10.41
CA MET A 90 3.37 10.29 -11.79
C MET A 90 2.58 9.00 -12.01
N THR A 91 1.75 8.98 -13.06
CA THR A 91 0.97 7.80 -13.47
C THR A 91 1.65 6.99 -14.57
N ASN A 92 2.60 7.61 -15.28
CA ASN A 92 3.46 7.00 -16.30
C ASN A 92 4.71 7.88 -16.50
N THR A 93 5.50 7.59 -17.55
CA THR A 93 6.74 8.32 -17.84
C THR A 93 6.54 9.74 -18.36
N LYS A 94 5.31 10.15 -18.74
CA LYS A 94 5.01 11.49 -19.25
C LYS A 94 4.49 12.40 -18.14
N TYR A 95 5.18 13.52 -17.90
CA TYR A 95 4.80 14.52 -16.89
C TYR A 95 3.40 15.12 -17.11
N GLU A 96 2.95 15.21 -18.35
CA GLU A 96 1.61 15.71 -18.74
C GLU A 96 0.48 14.93 -18.03
N ASN A 97 0.71 13.65 -17.75
CA ASN A 97 -0.25 12.76 -17.10
C ASN A 97 -0.12 12.74 -15.57
N ALA A 98 0.86 13.44 -15.00
CA ALA A 98 1.04 13.49 -13.56
C ALA A 98 -0.13 14.19 -12.88
N VAL A 99 -0.52 13.69 -11.72
CA VAL A 99 -1.59 14.25 -10.89
C VAL A 99 -0.98 15.27 -9.93
N ILE A 100 -1.61 16.45 -9.84
CA ILE A 100 -1.22 17.47 -8.88
C ILE A 100 -1.70 17.04 -7.49
N THR A 101 -0.77 16.98 -6.54
CA THR A 101 -1.04 16.46 -5.19
C THR A 101 -1.69 17.52 -4.30
N ASP A 102 -2.29 17.08 -3.20
CA ASP A 102 -2.85 17.99 -2.19
C ASP A 102 -1.75 18.75 -1.44
N SER A 103 -0.56 18.16 -1.30
CA SER A 103 0.62 18.85 -0.79
C SER A 103 0.97 20.09 -1.60
N PHE A 104 0.96 19.99 -2.94
CA PHE A 104 1.22 21.15 -3.78
C PHE A 104 0.10 22.20 -3.67
N LYS A 105 -1.17 21.78 -3.69
CA LYS A 105 -2.30 22.70 -3.52
C LYS A 105 -2.23 23.46 -2.19
N GLU A 106 -1.80 22.80 -1.12
CA GLU A 106 -1.57 23.45 0.17
C GLU A 106 -0.50 24.54 0.09
N VAL A 107 0.63 24.26 -0.58
CA VAL A 107 1.69 25.27 -0.81
C VAL A 107 1.11 26.47 -1.57
N THR A 108 0.43 26.22 -2.70
CA THR A 108 -0.16 27.27 -3.54
C THR A 108 -1.16 28.13 -2.78
N LEU A 109 -1.99 27.51 -1.93
CA LEU A 109 -2.94 28.22 -1.08
C LEU A 109 -2.25 29.13 -0.06
N ARG A 110 -1.16 28.66 0.58
CA ARG A 110 -0.45 29.43 1.60
C ARG A 110 0.33 30.61 1.05
N CYS A 111 0.95 30.46 -0.13
CA CYS A 111 1.76 31.52 -0.74
C CYS A 111 1.04 32.31 -1.83
N ASN A 112 -0.22 31.96 -2.17
CA ASN A 112 -1.00 32.56 -3.24
C ASN A 112 -0.23 32.65 -4.58
N GLY A 113 0.50 31.57 -4.92
CA GLY A 113 1.35 31.48 -6.12
C GLY A 113 2.70 32.21 -6.06
N GLU A 114 3.03 32.88 -4.94
CA GLU A 114 4.36 33.50 -4.73
C GLU A 114 5.34 32.51 -4.06
N TYR A 115 5.75 31.48 -4.80
CA TYR A 115 6.54 30.37 -4.24
C TYR A 115 7.91 30.78 -3.69
N GLU A 116 8.49 31.92 -4.06
CA GLU A 116 9.74 32.41 -3.46
C GLU A 116 9.60 32.74 -1.96
N LYS A 117 8.37 32.90 -1.45
CA LYS A 117 8.08 33.16 -0.03
C LYS A 117 8.11 31.87 0.79
N THR A 118 9.23 31.15 0.76
CA THR A 118 9.41 29.83 1.41
C THR A 118 9.11 29.85 2.90
N GLY A 119 9.30 30.98 3.59
CA GLY A 119 8.95 31.12 5.01
C GLY A 119 7.46 30.92 5.34
N LEU A 120 6.55 31.04 4.37
CA LEU A 120 5.10 30.81 4.58
C LEU A 120 4.72 29.32 4.60
N TYR A 121 5.60 28.44 4.13
CA TYR A 121 5.33 27.01 3.98
C TYR A 121 6.56 26.15 4.28
N LEU A 122 7.48 26.65 5.12
CA LEU A 122 8.72 25.97 5.50
C LEU A 122 8.44 24.61 6.17
N ASP A 123 7.37 24.52 6.95
CA ASP A 123 6.87 23.27 7.53
C ASP A 123 6.52 22.23 6.45
N ILE A 124 5.92 22.65 5.33
CA ILE A 124 5.62 21.76 4.21
C ILE A 124 6.91 21.29 3.54
N ILE A 125 7.87 22.17 3.33
CA ILE A 125 9.19 21.81 2.76
C ILE A 125 9.83 20.71 3.61
N GLN A 126 9.92 20.93 4.92
CA GLN A 126 10.49 19.96 5.85
C GLN A 126 9.72 18.63 5.81
N ARG A 127 8.38 18.68 5.90
CA ARG A 127 7.52 17.50 5.83
C ARG A 127 7.75 16.68 4.56
N GLN A 128 7.86 17.31 3.39
CA GLN A 128 8.09 16.59 2.14
C GLN A 128 9.51 16.03 2.01
N ILE A 129 10.51 16.73 2.54
CA ILE A 129 11.87 16.20 2.57
C ILE A 129 11.93 14.97 3.48
N GLU A 130 11.29 15.00 4.65
CA GLU A 130 11.22 13.85 5.57
C GLU A 130 10.53 12.63 4.93
N LYS A 131 9.46 12.87 4.16
CA LYS A 131 8.69 11.81 3.49
C LYS A 131 9.35 11.28 2.22
N MET A 132 10.45 11.86 1.76
CA MET A 132 11.07 11.54 0.47
C MET A 132 11.23 10.03 0.24
N TYR A 133 10.87 9.59 -0.97
CA TYR A 133 10.93 8.20 -1.39
C TYR A 133 11.66 8.03 -2.72
N ILE A 134 12.63 7.13 -2.76
CA ILE A 134 13.45 6.82 -3.93
C ILE A 134 13.28 5.33 -4.25
N SER A 135 12.40 5.01 -5.18
CA SER A 135 12.14 3.66 -5.72
C SER A 135 10.96 3.62 -6.72
N SER A 136 10.32 4.75 -7.02
CA SER A 136 9.12 4.71 -7.86
C SER A 136 9.47 4.35 -9.29
N SER A 137 8.48 3.87 -10.06
CA SER A 137 8.58 3.67 -11.52
C SER A 137 8.99 4.93 -12.31
N VAL A 138 9.09 6.07 -11.63
CA VAL A 138 9.54 7.36 -12.13
C VAL A 138 11.06 7.51 -12.06
N ASP A 139 11.73 6.75 -11.18
CA ASP A 139 13.18 6.76 -11.08
C ASP A 139 13.78 6.17 -12.37
N GLU A 140 14.71 6.90 -12.97
CA GLU A 140 15.30 6.60 -14.28
C GLU A 140 16.09 5.28 -14.25
N GLU A 141 16.59 4.92 -13.08
CA GLU A 141 17.36 3.70 -12.83
C GLU A 141 16.51 2.61 -12.14
N TYR A 142 15.18 2.77 -12.06
CA TYR A 142 14.26 1.82 -11.43
C TYR A 142 14.34 0.42 -12.04
N GLU A 143 14.36 0.29 -13.37
CA GLU A 143 14.45 -1.02 -14.06
C GLU A 143 15.89 -1.57 -14.13
N GLY A 144 16.85 -0.89 -13.51
CA GLY A 144 18.27 -1.24 -13.56
C GLY A 144 18.87 -1.33 -12.17
N VAL A 145 19.77 -0.40 -11.86
CA VAL A 145 20.61 -0.43 -10.65
C VAL A 145 19.80 -0.35 -9.35
N ARG A 146 18.58 0.21 -9.41
CA ARG A 146 17.74 0.52 -8.23
C ARG A 146 16.47 -0.31 -8.13
N GLN A 147 16.34 -1.39 -8.89
CA GLN A 147 15.16 -2.25 -8.86
C GLN A 147 14.84 -2.77 -7.45
N ASP A 148 15.87 -3.04 -6.66
CA ASP A 148 15.73 -3.56 -5.29
C ASP A 148 15.71 -2.45 -4.23
N TYR A 149 15.84 -1.18 -4.62
CA TYR A 149 16.04 -0.09 -3.68
C TYR A 149 14.69 0.45 -3.23
N ARG A 150 14.17 0.07 -2.06
CA ARG A 150 13.02 0.73 -1.43
C ARG A 150 13.51 1.69 -0.36
N LEU A 151 13.76 2.94 -0.78
CA LEU A 151 14.51 3.85 0.06
C LEU A 151 13.71 5.03 0.56
N TYR A 152 13.85 5.23 1.87
CA TYR A 152 13.36 6.35 2.64
C TYR A 152 14.59 7.05 3.25
N PRO A 153 15.30 7.89 2.47
CA PRO A 153 16.65 8.34 2.81
C PRO A 153 16.72 9.03 4.18
N VAL A 154 15.74 9.88 4.47
CA VAL A 154 15.68 10.62 5.74
C VAL A 154 15.35 9.67 6.90
N MET A 155 14.41 8.74 6.72
CA MET A 155 14.05 7.78 7.78
C MET A 155 15.20 6.83 8.10
N LEU A 156 15.92 6.32 7.10
CA LEU A 156 17.10 5.49 7.36
C LEU A 156 18.20 6.30 8.06
N LEU A 157 18.46 7.54 7.62
CA LEU A 157 19.45 8.41 8.27
C LEU A 157 19.06 8.69 9.73
N TYR A 158 17.79 9.01 10.00
CA TYR A 158 17.28 9.17 11.35
C TYR A 158 17.47 7.91 12.19
N LYS A 159 17.11 6.73 11.66
CA LYS A 159 17.28 5.46 12.35
C LYS A 159 18.75 5.24 12.73
N VAL A 160 19.68 5.42 11.79
CA VAL A 160 21.12 5.27 12.04
C VAL A 160 21.59 6.23 13.14
N LEU A 161 21.23 7.52 13.07
CA LEU A 161 21.65 8.52 14.05
C LEU A 161 21.06 8.27 15.45
N VAL A 162 19.79 7.87 15.53
CA VAL A 162 19.12 7.54 16.79
C VAL A 162 19.77 6.33 17.45
N GLU A 163 20.03 5.25 16.70
CA GLU A 163 20.66 4.04 17.26
C GLU A 163 22.12 4.26 17.67
N LEU A 164 22.88 5.07 16.91
CA LEU A 164 24.22 5.49 17.31
C LEU A 164 24.20 6.31 18.58
N GLY A 165 23.29 7.28 18.70
CA GLY A 165 23.18 8.09 19.90
C GLY A 165 22.73 7.30 21.13
N ARG A 166 21.79 6.37 20.98
CA ARG A 166 21.36 5.47 22.07
C ARG A 166 22.49 4.57 22.57
N SER A 167 23.35 4.09 21.66
CA SER A 167 24.43 3.16 22.00
C SER A 167 25.73 3.85 22.47
N THR A 168 26.03 5.05 21.96
CA THR A 168 27.31 5.74 22.20
C THR A 168 27.19 7.08 22.90
N GLY A 169 25.99 7.64 23.03
CA GLY A 169 25.75 9.01 23.47
C GLY A 169 26.00 10.08 22.40
N ASN A 170 26.42 9.68 21.18
CA ASN A 170 26.73 10.61 20.09
C ASN A 170 25.82 10.36 18.88
N TYR A 171 24.92 11.32 18.61
CA TYR A 171 23.94 11.27 17.52
C TYR A 171 24.50 11.84 16.21
N SER A 172 25.72 11.43 15.83
CA SER A 172 26.40 11.96 14.65
C SER A 172 27.13 10.89 13.84
N ILE A 173 27.29 11.19 12.55
CA ILE A 173 28.13 10.46 11.61
C ILE A 173 29.06 11.42 10.85
N SER A 174 30.20 10.91 10.41
CA SER A 174 31.11 11.64 9.53
C SER A 174 30.60 11.66 8.08
N MET A 175 31.06 12.59 7.27
CA MET A 175 30.73 12.63 5.84
C MET A 175 31.17 11.36 5.07
N PRO A 176 32.34 10.76 5.35
CA PRO A 176 32.67 9.44 4.80
C PRO A 176 31.68 8.35 5.22
N GLU A 177 31.28 8.28 6.50
CA GLU A 177 30.28 7.31 6.97
C GLU A 177 28.94 7.50 6.24
N TYR A 178 28.49 8.74 6.08
CA TYR A 178 27.28 9.05 5.32
C TYR A 178 27.41 8.60 3.85
N ARG A 179 28.47 9.04 3.14
CA ARG A 179 28.61 8.75 1.71
C ARG A 179 28.75 7.26 1.45
N TYR A 180 29.67 6.60 2.12
CA TYR A 180 30.07 5.25 1.72
C TYR A 180 29.21 4.15 2.32
N LEU A 181 28.55 4.41 3.46
CA LEU A 181 27.79 3.39 4.19
C LEU A 181 26.30 3.70 4.20
N VAL A 182 25.89 4.89 4.66
CA VAL A 182 24.45 5.24 4.76
C VAL A 182 23.83 5.43 3.38
N ALA A 183 24.43 6.27 2.54
CA ALA A 183 23.91 6.61 1.21
C ALA A 183 24.01 5.46 0.18
N THR A 184 24.58 4.31 0.55
CA THR A 184 24.67 3.11 -0.30
C THR A 184 23.90 1.94 0.30
N THR A 185 23.13 2.17 1.36
CA THR A 185 22.19 1.18 1.87
C THR A 185 21.02 1.08 0.88
N LYS A 186 20.57 -0.15 0.60
CA LYS A 186 19.57 -0.44 -0.45
C LYS A 186 18.13 -0.44 0.05
N THR A 187 17.89 -0.87 1.28
CA THR A 187 16.55 -0.88 1.90
C THR A 187 16.61 -0.34 3.32
N PHE A 188 15.46 0.01 3.88
CA PHE A 188 15.38 0.49 5.26
C PHE A 188 15.88 -0.55 6.27
N GLU A 189 15.57 -1.84 6.05
CA GLU A 189 15.96 -2.96 6.91
C GLU A 189 17.48 -3.17 6.99
N GLY A 190 18.23 -2.65 6.02
CA GLY A 190 19.70 -2.69 6.00
C GLY A 190 20.38 -1.81 7.06
N PHE A 191 19.63 -1.08 7.90
CA PHE A 191 20.21 -0.16 8.88
C PHE A 191 21.16 -0.85 9.87
N LEU A 192 20.92 -2.11 10.25
CA LEU A 192 21.78 -2.85 11.18
C LEU A 192 23.17 -3.13 10.60
N ASP A 193 23.22 -3.55 9.33
CA ASP A 193 24.47 -3.77 8.61
C ASP A 193 25.24 -2.45 8.46
N THR A 194 24.52 -1.36 8.20
CA THR A 194 25.10 -0.01 8.13
C THR A 194 25.70 0.43 9.47
N LEU A 195 25.02 0.19 10.59
CA LEU A 195 25.56 0.46 11.93
C LEU A 195 26.82 -0.36 12.22
N LEU A 196 26.83 -1.64 11.82
CA LEU A 196 28.00 -2.50 11.96
C LEU A 196 29.18 -1.98 11.13
N LEU A 197 28.95 -1.60 9.87
CA LEU A 197 29.99 -1.03 9.01
C LEU A 197 30.53 0.29 9.56
N ILE A 198 29.67 1.16 10.10
CA ILE A 198 30.10 2.42 10.74
C ILE A 198 31.03 2.11 11.92
N LYS A 199 30.63 1.17 12.79
CA LYS A 199 31.47 0.75 13.92
C LYS A 199 32.83 0.25 13.45
N LEU A 200 32.86 -0.64 12.46
CA LEU A 200 34.11 -1.19 11.91
C LEU A 200 34.99 -0.10 11.28
N LEU A 201 34.38 0.87 10.58
CA LEU A 201 35.12 1.97 9.97
C LEU A 201 35.73 2.91 11.03
N ARG A 202 35.02 3.15 12.14
CA ARG A 202 35.53 3.93 13.29
C ARG A 202 36.70 3.24 13.98
N ASP A 203 36.72 1.91 14.01
CA ASP A 203 37.79 1.11 14.61
C ASP A 203 39.05 0.99 13.71
N ASP A 204 38.93 1.25 12.40
CA ASP A 204 40.02 1.17 11.41
C ASP A 204 40.26 2.54 10.74
N SER A 205 41.07 3.39 11.38
CA SER A 205 41.35 4.76 10.93
C SER A 205 41.98 4.83 9.53
N ASP A 206 42.71 3.80 9.12
CA ASP A 206 43.38 3.77 7.81
C ASP A 206 42.39 3.41 6.69
N ALA A 207 41.35 2.62 7.00
CA ALA A 207 40.36 2.16 6.02
C ALA A 207 39.61 3.31 5.35
N THR A 208 39.35 4.43 6.05
CA THR A 208 38.64 5.60 5.47
C THR A 208 39.35 6.13 4.22
N THR A 209 40.69 6.12 4.21
CA THR A 209 41.50 6.56 3.06
C THR A 209 41.23 5.72 1.81
N SER A 210 40.97 4.42 1.99
CA SER A 210 40.64 3.51 0.89
C SER A 210 39.28 3.82 0.26
N PHE A 211 38.33 4.40 1.00
CA PHE A 211 37.02 4.78 0.47
C PHE A 211 37.03 6.14 -0.25
N GLU A 212 37.91 7.07 0.13
CA GLU A 212 37.96 8.43 -0.45
C GLU A 212 38.22 8.45 -1.97
N GLN A 213 38.84 7.41 -2.53
CA GLN A 213 39.00 7.28 -3.99
C GLN A 213 37.67 7.26 -4.76
N TYR A 214 36.57 6.88 -4.10
CA TYR A 214 35.22 6.80 -4.69
C TYR A 214 34.39 8.07 -4.48
N ARG A 215 34.98 9.14 -3.93
CA ARG A 215 34.28 10.41 -3.64
C ARG A 215 33.54 10.99 -4.85
N SER A 216 34.08 10.83 -6.06
CA SER A 216 33.47 11.35 -7.29
C SER A 216 32.16 10.67 -7.69
N LYS A 217 31.84 9.50 -7.12
CA LYS A 217 30.61 8.75 -7.40
C LYS A 217 29.37 9.36 -6.72
N PHE A 218 29.54 10.33 -5.83
CA PHE A 218 28.47 10.89 -5.00
C PHE A 218 28.08 12.32 -5.40
N ASP A 219 26.79 12.64 -5.28
CA ASP A 219 26.23 13.97 -5.58
C ASP A 219 25.79 14.70 -4.30
N ASN A 220 25.99 16.02 -4.26
CA ASN A 220 25.70 16.84 -3.08
C ASN A 220 24.24 17.30 -2.97
N ARG A 221 23.37 17.03 -3.94
CA ARG A 221 21.98 17.53 -3.95
C ARG A 221 21.14 17.05 -2.80
N LEU A 222 21.23 15.76 -2.46
CA LEU A 222 20.50 15.24 -1.31
C LEU A 222 20.96 15.93 -0.02
N ILE A 223 22.25 16.21 0.10
CA ILE A 223 22.81 16.98 1.23
C ILE A 223 22.20 18.40 1.29
N GLN A 224 21.95 19.05 0.14
CA GLN A 224 21.27 20.36 0.11
C GLN A 224 19.79 20.26 0.55
N ALA A 225 19.11 19.14 0.29
CA ALA A 225 17.78 18.90 0.83
C ALA A 225 17.85 18.66 2.35
N LEU A 226 18.77 17.82 2.83
CA LEU A 226 18.96 17.54 4.25
C LEU A 226 19.25 18.80 5.08
N LYS A 227 19.97 19.78 4.52
CA LYS A 227 20.24 21.08 5.16
C LYS A 227 18.99 21.92 5.47
N GLN A 228 17.86 21.61 4.86
CA GLN A 228 16.60 22.33 5.08
C GLN A 228 15.80 21.76 6.27
N LEU A 229 16.22 20.62 6.82
CA LEU A 229 15.60 19.98 7.99
C LEU A 229 16.15 20.62 9.27
N SER A 230 15.26 21.14 10.13
CA SER A 230 15.63 21.68 11.45
C SER A 230 16.11 20.61 12.44
N THR A 231 15.73 19.37 12.19
CA THR A 231 16.09 18.17 12.96
C THR A 231 17.53 17.73 12.74
N LEU A 232 18.20 18.19 11.67
CA LEU A 232 19.57 17.83 11.34
C LEU A 232 20.49 19.05 11.38
N VAL A 233 21.71 18.82 11.87
CA VAL A 233 22.82 19.75 11.73
C VAL A 233 23.79 19.15 10.71
N VAL A 234 23.83 19.74 9.52
CA VAL A 234 24.66 19.26 8.39
C VAL A 234 25.85 20.20 8.20
N GLU A 235 26.99 19.81 8.73
CA GLU A 235 28.24 20.56 8.63
C GLU A 235 29.08 20.13 7.42
N ARG A 236 30.30 20.65 7.31
CA ARG A 236 31.22 20.28 6.23
C ARG A 236 31.66 18.82 6.31
N ASP A 237 31.88 18.32 7.53
CA ASP A 237 32.55 17.04 7.79
C ASP A 237 31.67 16.03 8.53
N SER A 238 30.48 16.43 8.98
CA SER A 238 29.56 15.59 9.75
C SER A 238 28.08 15.90 9.48
N ILE A 239 27.24 14.93 9.83
CA ILE A 239 25.78 15.08 9.97
C ILE A 239 25.43 14.62 11.38
N SER A 240 24.68 15.43 12.12
CA SER A 240 24.18 15.06 13.45
C SER A 240 22.69 15.39 13.62
N LEU A 241 22.05 14.74 14.59
CA LEU A 241 20.74 15.18 15.05
C LEU A 241 20.89 16.46 15.87
N ASN A 242 19.93 17.36 15.68
CA ASN A 242 19.76 18.52 16.54
C ASN A 242 19.23 18.05 17.90
N GLU A 243 19.89 18.47 18.98
CA GLU A 243 19.60 18.06 20.36
C GLU A 243 18.16 18.33 20.76
N ASP A 244 17.60 19.46 20.29
CA ASP A 244 16.22 19.88 20.58
C ASP A 244 15.16 18.94 19.97
N TYR A 245 15.53 18.12 18.98
CA TYR A 245 14.60 17.30 18.19
C TYR A 245 14.87 15.79 18.32
N ILE A 246 15.77 15.35 19.21
CA ILE A 246 16.12 13.93 19.35
C ILE A 246 14.88 13.07 19.67
N GLU A 247 14.06 13.50 20.64
CA GLU A 247 12.84 12.78 21.02
C GLU A 247 11.82 12.74 19.89
N GLU A 248 11.64 13.88 19.20
CA GLU A 248 10.74 14.00 18.06
C GLU A 248 11.14 13.02 16.94
N VAL A 249 12.43 13.01 16.58
CA VAL A 249 12.96 12.13 15.52
C VAL A 249 12.85 10.66 15.92
N ALA A 250 13.16 10.32 17.17
CA ALA A 250 13.00 8.96 17.66
C ALA A 250 11.53 8.49 17.59
N HIS A 251 10.57 9.37 17.87
CA HIS A 251 9.16 9.07 17.74
C HIS A 251 8.72 8.90 16.28
N LYS A 252 9.19 9.75 15.35
CA LYS A 252 8.94 9.58 13.91
C LYS A 252 9.43 8.22 13.41
N VAL A 253 10.64 7.82 13.81
CA VAL A 253 11.22 6.52 13.45
C VAL A 253 10.37 5.37 14.02
N TYR A 254 9.91 5.48 15.27
CA TYR A 254 9.04 4.48 15.87
C TYR A 254 7.72 4.31 15.09
N ILE A 255 7.02 5.41 14.78
CA ILE A 255 5.77 5.36 14.01
C ILE A 255 6.03 4.74 12.64
N PHE A 256 7.11 5.14 11.98
CA PHE A 256 7.49 4.59 10.70
C PHE A 256 7.70 3.05 10.77
N GLU A 257 8.38 2.56 11.79
CA GLU A 257 8.62 1.11 12.00
C GLU A 257 7.34 0.33 12.34
N ASP A 258 6.40 0.93 13.07
CA ASP A 258 5.16 0.27 13.52
C ASP A 258 4.10 0.12 12.41
N ASN A 259 4.29 0.78 11.26
CA ASN A 259 3.32 0.81 10.16
C ASN A 259 3.90 0.23 8.85
N PRO A 260 4.17 -1.09 8.78
CA PRO A 260 4.81 -1.69 7.60
C PRO A 260 3.93 -1.73 6.35
N ASN A 261 2.61 -1.60 6.51
CA ASN A 261 1.64 -1.71 5.41
C ASN A 261 1.73 -0.52 4.44
N ILE A 262 2.16 0.65 4.91
CA ILE A 262 2.37 1.82 4.06
C ILE A 262 3.54 1.67 3.08
N PHE A 263 4.42 0.68 3.27
CA PHE A 263 5.61 0.48 2.43
C PHE A 263 5.32 -0.17 1.07
N THR A 264 4.06 -0.43 0.72
CA THR A 264 3.74 -0.66 -0.68
C THR A 264 3.98 0.64 -1.47
N THR A 265 4.58 0.53 -2.66
CA THR A 265 4.90 1.72 -3.49
C THR A 265 3.68 2.60 -3.73
N GLU A 266 2.49 2.00 -3.94
CA GLU A 266 1.26 2.74 -4.21
C GLU A 266 0.77 3.53 -3.00
N ASN A 267 0.63 2.87 -1.84
CA ASN A 267 0.18 3.54 -0.60
C ASN A 267 1.17 4.63 -0.18
N TYR A 268 2.48 4.37 -0.29
CA TYR A 268 3.47 5.36 0.09
C TYR A 268 3.45 6.59 -0.84
N LEU A 269 3.21 6.40 -2.14
CA LEU A 269 3.09 7.54 -3.07
C LEU A 269 1.82 8.36 -2.79
N GLY A 270 0.72 7.71 -2.38
CA GLY A 270 -0.47 8.37 -1.86
C GLY A 270 -0.16 9.20 -0.61
N PHE A 271 0.49 8.57 0.37
CA PHE A 271 0.94 9.24 1.59
C PHE A 271 1.85 10.42 1.30
N LEU A 272 2.85 10.23 0.43
CA LEU A 272 3.81 11.25 0.00
C LEU A 272 3.09 12.48 -0.56
N GLY A 273 2.10 12.30 -1.44
CA GLY A 273 1.29 13.39 -1.99
C GLY A 273 0.32 14.05 -1.00
N SER A 274 -0.02 13.40 0.11
CA SER A 274 -0.98 13.92 1.09
C SER A 274 -0.42 15.05 1.98
N THR A 275 -1.33 15.83 2.56
CA THR A 275 -1.00 16.86 3.56
C THR A 275 -0.65 16.27 4.94
N LYS A 276 -0.68 14.95 5.10
CA LYS A 276 -0.38 14.30 6.38
C LYS A 276 1.12 14.28 6.67
N SER A 277 1.47 14.49 7.93
CA SER A 277 2.82 14.32 8.46
C SER A 277 3.08 12.86 8.87
N LEU A 278 4.35 12.53 9.18
CA LEU A 278 4.71 11.21 9.71
C LEU A 278 4.00 10.86 11.03
N PHE A 279 3.61 11.87 11.83
CA PHE A 279 2.81 11.64 13.05
C PHE A 279 1.36 11.27 12.79
N GLU A 280 0.88 11.48 11.57
CA GLU A 280 -0.49 11.23 11.17
C GLU A 280 -0.60 10.02 10.24
N LEU A 281 0.45 9.19 10.23
CA LEU A 281 0.56 8.04 9.35
C LEU A 281 -0.52 6.99 9.66
N GLU A 282 -0.80 6.72 10.94
CA GLU A 282 -1.93 5.87 11.38
C GLU A 282 -3.29 6.39 10.86
N LYS A 283 -3.51 7.71 10.93
CA LYS A 283 -4.76 8.34 10.44
C LYS A 283 -4.86 8.27 8.91
N PHE A 284 -3.73 8.32 8.21
CA PHE A 284 -3.70 8.19 6.77
C PHE A 284 -4.11 6.79 6.33
N GLU A 285 -3.60 5.74 6.99
CA GLU A 285 -4.01 4.36 6.72
C GLU A 285 -5.52 4.16 6.98
N GLU A 286 -6.04 4.71 8.08
CA GLU A 286 -7.49 4.68 8.36
C GLU A 286 -8.31 5.43 7.30
N GLU A 287 -7.89 6.63 6.87
CA GLU A 287 -8.62 7.47 5.91
C GLU A 287 -8.57 6.92 4.47
N GLU A 288 -7.41 6.44 4.00
CA GLU A 288 -7.24 5.89 2.65
C GLU A 288 -8.06 4.61 2.49
N GLU A 289 -8.07 3.74 3.49
CA GLU A 289 -8.93 2.56 3.48
C GLU A 289 -10.41 2.93 3.56
N LEU A 290 -10.82 3.84 4.46
CA LEU A 290 -12.21 4.29 4.54
C LEU A 290 -12.70 4.93 3.22
N THR A 291 -11.85 5.73 2.55
CA THR A 291 -12.21 6.40 1.29
C THR A 291 -12.29 5.45 0.09
N ILE A 292 -11.44 4.42 0.02
CA ILE A 292 -11.52 3.37 -1.01
C ILE A 292 -12.86 2.63 -0.92
N TYR A 293 -13.36 2.36 0.29
CA TYR A 293 -14.57 1.54 0.48
C TYR A 293 -15.90 2.29 0.35
N GLU A 294 -15.92 3.61 0.57
CA GLU A 294 -17.16 4.40 0.67
C GLU A 294 -17.49 5.24 -0.59
N ASN A 295 -16.50 5.68 -1.37
CA ASN A 295 -16.72 6.62 -2.48
C ASN A 295 -16.98 5.97 -3.86
N SER A 296 -16.88 4.63 -3.97
CA SER A 296 -17.13 3.90 -5.21
C SER A 296 -18.62 3.58 -5.42
N THR A 297 -19.14 3.72 -6.65
CA THR A 297 -20.46 3.17 -7.02
C THR A 297 -20.42 1.64 -7.00
N ARG A 298 -20.87 1.05 -5.90
CA ARG A 298 -20.87 -0.40 -5.67
C ARG A 298 -22.02 -1.09 -6.41
N VAL A 299 -21.75 -2.25 -7.02
CA VAL A 299 -22.79 -3.09 -7.63
C VAL A 299 -23.81 -3.51 -6.57
N LYS A 300 -25.09 -3.51 -6.96
CA LYS A 300 -26.21 -3.86 -6.09
C LYS A 300 -26.82 -5.20 -6.50
N GLY A 301 -27.60 -5.80 -5.61
CA GLY A 301 -28.37 -7.02 -5.89
C GLY A 301 -27.79 -8.30 -5.29
N GLY A 302 -26.77 -8.20 -4.44
CA GLY A 302 -26.28 -9.31 -3.62
C GLY A 302 -27.39 -9.89 -2.75
N MET A 303 -27.54 -11.21 -2.78
CA MET A 303 -28.62 -11.90 -2.08
C MET A 303 -28.19 -13.27 -1.56
N ASN A 304 -28.95 -13.80 -0.60
CA ASN A 304 -28.79 -15.18 -0.13
C ASN A 304 -29.80 -16.07 -0.85
N THR A 305 -29.34 -17.07 -1.60
CA THR A 305 -30.20 -18.02 -2.32
C THR A 305 -29.92 -19.44 -1.90
N LEU A 306 -30.95 -20.21 -1.55
CA LEU A 306 -30.81 -21.62 -1.21
C LEU A 306 -31.43 -22.47 -2.32
N LEU A 307 -30.59 -23.16 -3.09
CA LEU A 307 -30.99 -24.11 -4.12
C LEU A 307 -31.24 -25.47 -3.48
N TYR A 308 -32.49 -25.95 -3.53
CA TYR A 308 -32.85 -27.22 -2.91
C TYR A 308 -33.53 -28.18 -3.89
N GLY A 309 -33.34 -29.48 -3.69
CA GLY A 309 -33.94 -30.51 -4.52
C GLY A 309 -33.27 -31.87 -4.33
N VAL A 310 -33.73 -32.86 -5.09
CA VAL A 310 -33.17 -34.22 -5.04
C VAL A 310 -31.70 -34.25 -5.51
N PRO A 311 -30.91 -35.24 -5.06
CA PRO A 311 -29.58 -35.47 -5.61
C PRO A 311 -29.61 -35.61 -7.14
N GLY A 312 -28.61 -35.05 -7.82
CA GLY A 312 -28.52 -35.10 -9.29
C GLY A 312 -29.47 -34.15 -10.04
N SER A 313 -30.21 -33.27 -9.37
CA SER A 313 -31.10 -32.30 -10.04
C SER A 313 -30.39 -31.15 -10.77
N GLY A 314 -29.05 -31.08 -10.72
CA GLY A 314 -28.28 -30.05 -11.43
C GLY A 314 -27.99 -28.76 -10.64
N LYS A 315 -28.12 -28.76 -9.30
CA LYS A 315 -27.88 -27.58 -8.45
C LYS A 315 -26.52 -26.91 -8.70
N SER A 316 -25.42 -27.67 -8.67
CA SER A 316 -24.08 -27.13 -8.91
C SER A 316 -23.90 -26.62 -10.35
N TRP A 317 -24.55 -27.26 -11.32
CA TRP A 317 -24.60 -26.79 -12.71
C TRP A 317 -25.35 -25.46 -12.83
N THR A 318 -26.47 -25.30 -12.12
CA THR A 318 -27.22 -24.04 -12.06
C THR A 318 -26.37 -22.90 -11.49
N ILE A 319 -25.54 -23.17 -10.47
CA ILE A 319 -24.64 -22.16 -9.89
C ILE A 319 -23.65 -21.65 -10.95
N GLU A 320 -23.01 -22.57 -11.65
CA GLU A 320 -22.02 -22.22 -12.69
C GLU A 320 -22.66 -21.43 -13.84
N LYS A 321 -23.86 -21.80 -14.28
CA LYS A 321 -24.49 -21.18 -15.46
C LYS A 321 -25.27 -19.90 -15.18
N GLU A 322 -25.90 -19.79 -14.01
CA GLU A 322 -26.80 -18.67 -13.72
C GLU A 322 -26.22 -17.63 -12.77
N TYR A 323 -25.17 -17.96 -12.01
CA TYR A 323 -24.60 -17.05 -11.02
C TYR A 323 -23.16 -16.66 -11.36
N CYS A 324 -22.25 -17.63 -11.39
CA CYS A 324 -20.83 -17.36 -11.63
C CYS A 324 -20.08 -18.63 -12.03
N ASP A 325 -19.31 -18.55 -13.11
CA ASP A 325 -18.36 -19.54 -13.59
C ASP A 325 -16.89 -19.12 -13.38
N ASP A 326 -16.66 -17.95 -12.76
CA ASP A 326 -15.34 -17.35 -12.56
C ASP A 326 -14.85 -17.57 -11.13
N GLU A 327 -13.86 -18.46 -10.98
CA GLU A 327 -13.25 -18.79 -9.69
C GLU A 327 -12.61 -17.59 -9.00
N SER A 328 -12.15 -16.56 -9.73
CA SER A 328 -11.56 -15.37 -9.09
C SER A 328 -12.57 -14.54 -8.30
N ARG A 329 -13.86 -14.72 -8.59
CA ARG A 329 -15.00 -14.02 -7.97
C ARG A 329 -15.83 -14.93 -7.06
N MET A 330 -15.39 -16.17 -6.85
CA MET A 330 -16.16 -17.18 -6.16
C MET A 330 -15.30 -17.94 -5.15
N GLU A 331 -15.76 -18.03 -3.91
CA GLU A 331 -15.26 -19.02 -2.96
C GLU A 331 -16.29 -20.14 -2.87
N ARG A 332 -15.90 -21.37 -3.20
CA ARG A 332 -16.78 -22.55 -3.15
C ARG A 332 -16.29 -23.50 -2.07
N LEU A 333 -17.15 -23.78 -1.09
CA LEU A 333 -16.87 -24.64 0.05
C LEU A 333 -18.01 -25.66 0.25
N VAL A 334 -17.72 -26.73 0.98
CA VAL A 334 -18.68 -27.82 1.27
C VAL A 334 -18.82 -27.94 2.78
N PHE A 335 -20.05 -27.84 3.28
CA PHE A 335 -20.28 -28.09 4.71
C PHE A 335 -20.28 -29.59 5.00
N HIS A 336 -19.61 -29.96 6.08
CA HIS A 336 -19.59 -31.30 6.64
C HIS A 336 -19.72 -31.22 8.18
N PRO A 337 -20.00 -32.34 8.87
CA PRO A 337 -20.32 -32.31 10.30
C PRO A 337 -19.26 -31.66 11.18
N ASP A 338 -17.98 -31.81 10.82
CA ASP A 338 -16.84 -31.26 11.55
C ASP A 338 -16.42 -29.85 11.08
N TYR A 339 -17.10 -29.25 10.11
CA TYR A 339 -16.78 -27.90 9.64
C TYR A 339 -17.21 -26.88 10.69
N THR A 340 -16.31 -25.99 11.10
CA THR A 340 -16.52 -25.09 12.25
C THR A 340 -16.56 -23.62 11.86
N TYR A 341 -16.94 -22.76 12.83
CA TYR A 341 -16.83 -21.30 12.69
C TYR A 341 -15.40 -20.85 12.37
N SER A 342 -14.40 -21.50 12.97
CA SER A 342 -12.98 -21.22 12.74
C SER A 342 -12.53 -21.52 11.31
N ASP A 343 -13.08 -22.58 10.71
CA ASP A 343 -12.82 -22.90 9.30
C ASP A 343 -13.48 -21.90 8.34
N PHE A 344 -14.62 -21.32 8.74
CA PHE A 344 -15.42 -20.40 7.93
C PHE A 344 -14.94 -18.95 7.99
N ILE A 345 -14.68 -18.45 9.20
CA ILE A 345 -14.30 -17.05 9.47
C ILE A 345 -12.78 -16.88 9.51
N GLY A 346 -12.08 -17.86 10.08
CA GLY A 346 -10.64 -17.80 10.31
C GLY A 346 -10.28 -18.17 11.75
N GLN A 347 -8.98 -18.34 11.96
CA GLN A 347 -8.43 -18.79 13.23
C GLN A 347 -7.02 -18.26 13.48
N ILE A 348 -6.66 -18.12 14.74
CA ILE A 348 -5.31 -17.76 15.15
C ILE A 348 -4.44 -19.00 15.06
N LEU A 349 -3.46 -18.97 14.16
CA LEU A 349 -2.50 -20.06 13.96
C LEU A 349 -1.09 -19.60 14.35
N PRO A 350 -0.25 -20.51 14.86
CA PRO A 350 1.16 -20.21 15.09
C PRO A 350 1.87 -20.04 13.75
N ASN A 351 2.59 -18.94 13.61
CA ASN A 351 3.48 -18.66 12.49
C ASN A 351 4.93 -18.68 13.00
N VAL A 352 5.75 -19.55 12.41
CA VAL A 352 7.16 -19.73 12.79
C VAL A 352 8.02 -19.04 11.74
N SER A 353 8.58 -17.90 12.11
CA SER A 353 9.59 -17.17 11.34
C SER A 353 10.85 -17.04 12.19
N ASP A 354 11.99 -17.47 11.66
CA ASP A 354 13.32 -17.36 12.31
C ASP A 354 13.41 -17.92 13.75
N GLY A 355 12.64 -18.98 14.04
CA GLY A 355 12.64 -19.64 15.34
C GLY A 355 11.81 -18.94 16.42
N ILE A 356 11.13 -17.83 16.09
CA ILE A 356 10.18 -17.13 16.96
C ILE A 356 8.75 -17.55 16.56
N VAL A 357 7.98 -18.03 17.54
CA VAL A 357 6.56 -18.35 17.34
C VAL A 357 5.74 -17.08 17.55
N SER A 358 5.13 -16.58 16.48
CA SER A 358 4.12 -15.51 16.52
C SER A 358 2.73 -16.11 16.33
N TYR A 359 1.69 -15.47 16.85
CA TYR A 359 0.30 -15.89 16.65
C TYR A 359 -0.35 -14.91 15.71
N LYS A 360 -0.80 -15.38 14.55
CA LYS A 360 -1.44 -14.54 13.53
C LYS A 360 -2.81 -15.09 13.18
N PHE A 361 -3.81 -14.20 13.10
CA PHE A 361 -5.11 -14.55 12.55
C PHE A 361 -4.97 -14.88 11.06
N THR A 362 -5.37 -16.09 10.69
CA THR A 362 -5.46 -16.56 9.31
C THR A 362 -6.93 -16.53 8.91
N GLU A 363 -7.26 -15.70 7.91
CA GLU A 363 -8.64 -15.52 7.43
C GLU A 363 -9.22 -16.80 6.80
N GLY A 364 -10.50 -17.06 7.09
CA GLY A 364 -11.28 -18.11 6.43
C GLY A 364 -11.94 -17.63 5.12
N PRO A 365 -12.61 -18.52 4.37
CA PRO A 365 -13.19 -18.22 3.07
C PRO A 365 -14.24 -17.11 3.11
N PHE A 366 -15.05 -17.01 4.17
CA PHE A 366 -16.01 -15.92 4.31
C PHE A 366 -15.30 -14.56 4.41
N THR A 367 -14.31 -14.47 5.29
CA THR A 367 -13.58 -13.23 5.57
C THR A 367 -12.75 -12.80 4.36
N SER A 368 -12.09 -13.76 3.71
CA SER A 368 -11.31 -13.49 2.49
C SER A 368 -12.19 -12.97 1.35
N LEU A 369 -13.34 -13.61 1.10
CA LEU A 369 -14.26 -13.14 0.06
C LEU A 369 -14.91 -11.80 0.43
N LEU A 370 -15.21 -11.58 1.70
CA LEU A 370 -15.75 -10.31 2.19
C LEU A 370 -14.78 -9.16 1.91
N LYS A 371 -13.49 -9.37 2.18
CA LYS A 371 -12.41 -8.43 1.83
C LYS A 371 -12.39 -8.13 0.32
N LYS A 372 -12.39 -9.17 -0.53
CA LYS A 372 -12.44 -9.02 -2.00
C LYS A 372 -13.66 -8.20 -2.45
N ALA A 373 -14.83 -8.47 -1.88
CA ALA A 373 -16.05 -7.74 -2.21
C ALA A 373 -15.98 -6.26 -1.83
N TYR A 374 -15.32 -5.92 -0.72
CA TYR A 374 -15.10 -4.53 -0.33
C TYR A 374 -14.09 -3.83 -1.24
N THR A 375 -12.97 -4.46 -1.60
CA THR A 375 -11.89 -3.89 -2.42
C THR A 375 -12.22 -3.76 -3.90
N GLN A 376 -13.16 -4.55 -4.43
CA GLN A 376 -13.60 -4.52 -5.84
C GLN A 376 -15.11 -4.23 -5.95
N PRO A 377 -15.55 -3.00 -5.62
CA PRO A 377 -16.96 -2.62 -5.55
C PRO A 377 -17.72 -2.75 -6.89
N GLU A 378 -17.01 -2.73 -8.01
CA GLU A 378 -17.54 -2.81 -9.37
C GLU A 378 -17.85 -4.25 -9.84
N ARG A 379 -17.54 -5.26 -9.03
CA ARG A 379 -17.74 -6.68 -9.36
C ARG A 379 -18.65 -7.38 -8.35
N MET A 380 -19.43 -8.34 -8.83
CA MET A 380 -20.17 -9.27 -7.98
C MET A 380 -19.30 -10.44 -7.55
N PHE A 381 -19.42 -10.81 -6.27
CA PHE A 381 -18.74 -11.92 -5.61
C PHE A 381 -19.73 -12.94 -5.07
N PHE A 382 -19.32 -14.21 -5.03
CA PHE A 382 -20.22 -15.32 -4.73
C PHE A 382 -19.59 -16.29 -3.74
N LEU A 383 -20.21 -16.42 -2.57
CA LEU A 383 -19.89 -17.47 -1.61
C LEU A 383 -20.79 -18.67 -1.88
N VAL A 384 -20.23 -19.76 -2.38
CA VAL A 384 -20.98 -20.99 -2.66
C VAL A 384 -20.77 -21.98 -1.52
N ILE A 385 -21.86 -22.36 -0.86
CA ILE A 385 -21.88 -23.33 0.24
C ILE A 385 -22.62 -24.57 -0.24
N GLU A 386 -21.87 -25.56 -0.67
CA GLU A 386 -22.42 -26.86 -1.04
C GLU A 386 -22.85 -27.63 0.22
N GLU A 387 -23.98 -28.32 0.12
CA GLU A 387 -24.52 -29.21 1.16
C GLU A 387 -24.69 -28.51 2.53
N ILE A 388 -25.31 -27.32 2.54
CA ILE A 388 -25.39 -26.45 3.72
C ILE A 388 -26.04 -27.12 4.94
N ASN A 389 -26.87 -28.15 4.75
CA ASN A 389 -27.53 -28.91 5.80
C ASN A 389 -26.67 -30.06 6.36
N ARG A 390 -25.49 -30.35 5.80
CA ARG A 390 -24.57 -31.38 6.35
C ARG A 390 -23.68 -30.87 7.48
N GLY A 391 -23.61 -29.56 7.68
CA GLY A 391 -22.99 -28.92 8.83
C GLY A 391 -24.03 -28.23 9.72
N ASN A 392 -23.67 -27.93 10.97
CA ASN A 392 -24.51 -27.12 11.85
C ASN A 392 -24.43 -25.64 11.41
N ALA A 393 -25.20 -25.27 10.39
CA ALA A 393 -25.09 -23.96 9.74
C ALA A 393 -25.23 -22.76 10.72
N PRO A 394 -26.20 -22.73 11.67
CA PRO A 394 -26.24 -21.66 12.67
C PRO A 394 -24.94 -21.54 13.50
N ALA A 395 -24.33 -22.67 13.89
CA ALA A 395 -23.09 -22.64 14.64
C ALA A 395 -21.88 -22.23 13.78
N ILE A 396 -21.82 -22.67 12.52
CA ILE A 396 -20.76 -22.30 11.57
C ILE A 396 -20.79 -20.80 11.26
N PHE A 397 -21.98 -20.25 11.02
CA PHE A 397 -22.14 -18.80 10.80
C PHE A 397 -21.95 -17.98 12.08
N GLY A 398 -22.17 -18.55 13.27
CA GLY A 398 -21.95 -17.86 14.54
C GLY A 398 -22.60 -16.46 14.58
N GLU A 399 -21.79 -15.44 14.80
CA GLU A 399 -22.24 -14.03 14.82
C GLU A 399 -22.52 -13.43 13.43
N VAL A 400 -21.86 -13.91 12.36
CA VAL A 400 -22.13 -13.42 11.00
C VAL A 400 -23.51 -13.85 10.51
N PHE A 401 -24.17 -14.77 11.23
CA PHE A 401 -25.58 -15.10 11.05
C PHE A 401 -26.49 -13.87 11.01
N GLN A 402 -26.20 -12.85 11.83
CA GLN A 402 -26.98 -11.61 11.87
C GLN A 402 -26.83 -10.77 10.58
N LEU A 403 -25.73 -10.96 9.84
CA LEU A 403 -25.46 -10.24 8.58
C LEU A 403 -26.28 -10.77 7.41
N LEU A 404 -26.88 -11.95 7.56
CA LEU A 404 -27.71 -12.57 6.53
C LEU A 404 -29.04 -11.85 6.33
N ASP A 405 -29.49 -11.01 7.27
CA ASP A 405 -30.63 -10.10 7.02
C ASP A 405 -30.19 -9.03 6.00
N ARG A 406 -30.81 -9.02 4.80
CA ARG A 406 -30.44 -8.15 3.68
C ARG A 406 -31.48 -7.05 3.44
N LYS A 407 -31.02 -5.87 3.05
CA LYS A 407 -31.85 -4.77 2.51
C LYS A 407 -32.10 -4.97 1.01
N ASP A 408 -32.98 -4.16 0.44
CA ASP A 408 -33.33 -4.17 -0.99
C ASP A 408 -32.14 -3.94 -1.94
N ASP A 409 -31.15 -3.16 -1.50
CA ASP A 409 -29.93 -2.94 -2.30
C ASP A 409 -28.94 -4.11 -2.23
N GLY A 410 -29.21 -5.09 -1.36
CA GLY A 410 -28.36 -6.22 -1.08
C GLY A 410 -27.38 -5.98 0.07
N THR A 411 -27.32 -4.84 0.75
CA THR A 411 -26.44 -4.71 1.94
C THR A 411 -27.01 -5.43 3.16
N SER A 412 -26.17 -5.88 4.10
CA SER A 412 -26.68 -6.35 5.40
C SER A 412 -27.45 -5.24 6.13
N GLU A 413 -28.63 -5.57 6.66
CA GLU A 413 -29.48 -4.64 7.40
C GLU A 413 -28.82 -4.20 8.71
N TYR A 414 -28.25 -5.16 9.44
CA TYR A 414 -27.54 -4.95 10.71
C TYR A 414 -26.05 -5.18 10.54
N GLY A 415 -25.24 -4.50 11.36
CA GLY A 415 -23.79 -4.70 11.43
C GLY A 415 -23.41 -5.26 12.79
N ILE A 416 -22.36 -6.08 12.82
CA ILE A 416 -21.86 -6.73 14.03
C ILE A 416 -20.48 -6.17 14.42
N THR A 417 -20.06 -6.39 15.67
CA THR A 417 -18.67 -6.16 16.07
C THR A 417 -17.95 -7.49 16.04
N ASN A 418 -16.98 -7.63 15.14
CA ASN A 418 -16.01 -8.70 15.15
C ASN A 418 -14.65 -8.07 14.80
N VAL A 419 -13.73 -8.09 15.75
CA VAL A 419 -12.42 -7.42 15.64
C VAL A 419 -11.57 -8.07 14.55
N ASP A 420 -11.53 -9.40 14.50
CA ASP A 420 -10.69 -10.13 13.54
C ASP A 420 -11.11 -9.87 12.09
N ILE A 421 -12.41 -9.94 11.80
CA ILE A 421 -12.95 -9.62 10.47
C ILE A 421 -12.74 -8.14 10.16
N ALA A 422 -13.02 -7.24 11.11
CA ALA A 422 -12.92 -5.81 10.86
C ALA A 422 -11.47 -5.35 10.61
N SER A 423 -10.51 -5.93 11.33
CA SER A 423 -9.08 -5.76 11.08
C SER A 423 -8.66 -6.31 9.72
N ILE A 424 -9.20 -7.44 9.26
CA ILE A 424 -8.80 -8.00 7.97
C ILE A 424 -9.44 -7.28 6.76
N VAL A 425 -10.71 -6.91 6.90
CA VAL A 425 -11.53 -6.38 5.79
C VAL A 425 -11.39 -4.86 5.67
N TYR A 426 -11.23 -4.15 6.78
CA TYR A 426 -11.22 -2.68 6.81
C TYR A 426 -9.95 -2.07 7.43
N ASN A 427 -9.00 -2.91 7.86
CA ASN A 427 -7.89 -2.56 8.78
C ASN A 427 -8.30 -1.60 9.90
N ASN A 428 -9.54 -1.75 10.38
CA ASN A 428 -10.09 -0.95 11.46
C ASN A 428 -10.88 -1.86 12.42
N PRO A 429 -10.32 -2.23 13.58
CA PRO A 429 -10.94 -3.16 14.51
C PRO A 429 -12.26 -2.65 15.10
N ASN A 430 -12.51 -1.34 15.02
CA ASN A 430 -13.70 -0.69 15.57
C ASN A 430 -14.84 -0.59 14.56
N LYS A 431 -14.61 -0.88 13.27
CA LYS A 431 -15.64 -0.78 12.22
C LYS A 431 -16.62 -1.95 12.33
N LYS A 432 -17.92 -1.64 12.25
CA LYS A 432 -18.98 -2.66 12.22
C LYS A 432 -18.93 -3.44 10.90
N VAL A 433 -18.87 -4.76 11.01
CA VAL A 433 -18.84 -5.68 9.87
C VAL A 433 -20.24 -5.79 9.25
N ARG A 434 -20.30 -5.73 7.92
CA ARG A 434 -21.51 -5.93 7.11
C ARG A 434 -21.16 -6.71 5.84
N ILE A 435 -22.11 -7.47 5.29
CA ILE A 435 -21.96 -7.99 3.93
C ILE A 435 -22.36 -6.87 2.94
N PRO A 436 -21.50 -6.54 1.96
CA PRO A 436 -21.75 -5.46 1.02
C PRO A 436 -22.77 -5.88 -0.06
N SER A 437 -23.32 -4.89 -0.77
CA SER A 437 -24.36 -5.10 -1.79
C SER A 437 -23.90 -5.93 -2.99
N ASN A 438 -22.60 -6.09 -3.20
CA ASN A 438 -22.01 -6.82 -4.31
C ASN A 438 -21.54 -8.25 -3.93
N MET A 439 -21.96 -8.79 -2.79
CA MET A 439 -21.64 -10.16 -2.38
C MET A 439 -22.91 -10.99 -2.19
N SER A 440 -23.01 -12.11 -2.90
CA SER A 440 -24.11 -13.08 -2.79
C SER A 440 -23.65 -14.34 -2.07
N ILE A 441 -24.57 -14.99 -1.35
CA ILE A 441 -24.33 -16.30 -0.73
C ILE A 441 -25.29 -17.29 -1.38
N ILE A 442 -24.76 -18.38 -1.91
CA ILE A 442 -25.54 -19.41 -2.60
C ILE A 442 -25.31 -20.73 -1.88
N GLY A 443 -26.37 -21.26 -1.27
CA GLY A 443 -26.36 -22.56 -0.62
C GLY A 443 -26.94 -23.62 -1.54
N THR A 444 -26.47 -24.86 -1.42
CA THR A 444 -27.18 -26.04 -1.95
C THR A 444 -27.66 -26.94 -0.82
N MET A 445 -28.82 -27.55 -1.01
CA MET A 445 -29.41 -28.48 -0.03
C MET A 445 -30.03 -29.69 -0.74
N ASN A 446 -29.60 -30.89 -0.36
CA ASN A 446 -30.29 -32.10 -0.76
C ASN A 446 -31.44 -32.39 0.20
N THR A 447 -32.63 -32.57 -0.35
CA THR A 447 -33.85 -32.85 0.45
C THR A 447 -34.01 -34.33 0.82
N SER A 448 -33.24 -35.23 0.20
CA SER A 448 -33.38 -36.68 0.36
C SER A 448 -32.39 -37.31 1.34
N ASP A 449 -31.46 -36.51 1.89
CA ASP A 449 -30.43 -37.02 2.80
C ASP A 449 -31.00 -37.27 4.21
N GLN A 450 -30.64 -38.41 4.81
CA GLN A 450 -31.21 -38.86 6.08
C GLN A 450 -30.42 -38.40 7.32
N ASN A 451 -29.16 -37.97 7.17
CA ASN A 451 -28.26 -37.56 8.26
C ASN A 451 -27.81 -36.11 8.09
N VAL A 452 -28.77 -35.18 8.19
CA VAL A 452 -28.54 -33.74 7.99
C VAL A 452 -29.02 -32.95 9.21
N PHE A 453 -28.37 -31.84 9.48
CA PHE A 453 -28.81 -30.86 10.45
C PHE A 453 -30.05 -30.12 9.94
N THR A 454 -31.03 -29.94 10.81
CA THR A 454 -32.22 -29.16 10.50
C THR A 454 -31.89 -27.67 10.46
N LEU A 455 -32.19 -27.02 9.33
CA LEU A 455 -32.16 -25.56 9.25
C LEU A 455 -33.41 -25.00 9.95
N ASP A 456 -33.23 -24.22 11.01
CA ASP A 456 -34.34 -23.62 11.73
C ASP A 456 -35.05 -22.52 10.91
N THR A 457 -36.22 -22.08 11.39
CA THR A 457 -37.03 -21.07 10.70
C THR A 457 -36.35 -19.69 10.66
N ALA A 458 -35.51 -19.38 11.66
CA ALA A 458 -34.74 -18.14 11.73
C ALA A 458 -33.64 -18.10 10.65
N PHE A 459 -33.05 -19.25 10.34
CA PHE A 459 -32.10 -19.42 9.26
C PHE A 459 -32.85 -19.33 7.92
N GLN A 460 -33.85 -20.17 7.70
CA GLN A 460 -34.57 -20.25 6.41
C GLN A 460 -35.15 -18.91 5.94
N ARG A 461 -35.70 -18.08 6.83
CA ARG A 461 -36.31 -16.78 6.46
C ARG A 461 -35.33 -15.78 5.84
N ARG A 462 -34.02 -16.02 5.96
CA ARG A 462 -32.93 -15.15 5.44
C ARG A 462 -32.42 -15.58 4.07
N TRP A 463 -33.07 -16.57 3.47
CA TRP A 463 -32.72 -17.14 2.17
C TRP A 463 -33.91 -17.07 1.22
N ASN A 464 -33.61 -16.77 -0.04
CA ASN A 464 -34.53 -16.99 -1.14
C ASN A 464 -34.50 -18.48 -1.51
N MET A 465 -35.56 -19.20 -1.16
CA MET A 465 -35.68 -20.63 -1.39
C MET A 465 -36.05 -20.91 -2.85
N ARG A 466 -35.17 -21.58 -3.61
CA ARG A 466 -35.41 -21.96 -5.00
C ARG A 466 -35.31 -23.47 -5.18
N MET A 467 -36.42 -24.10 -5.58
CA MET A 467 -36.43 -25.53 -5.89
C MET A 467 -35.82 -25.76 -7.28
N ILE A 468 -34.91 -26.71 -7.38
CA ILE A 468 -34.37 -27.22 -8.65
C ILE A 468 -35.03 -28.57 -8.94
N GLU A 469 -36.02 -28.54 -9.83
CA GLU A 469 -36.78 -29.72 -10.23
C GLU A 469 -35.93 -30.64 -11.12
N ASN A 470 -35.99 -31.94 -10.84
CA ASN A 470 -35.41 -32.93 -11.73
C ASN A 470 -36.39 -33.21 -12.87
N THR A 471 -36.08 -32.75 -14.08
CA THR A 471 -36.94 -32.90 -15.27
C THR A 471 -36.31 -33.86 -16.26
N PHE A 472 -37.02 -34.96 -16.56
CA PHE A 472 -36.65 -35.91 -17.62
C PHE A 472 -37.17 -35.48 -19.01
N VAL A 473 -37.99 -34.44 -19.09
CA VAL A 473 -38.58 -33.97 -20.36
C VAL A 473 -37.51 -33.27 -21.19
N GLY A 474 -37.16 -33.84 -22.35
CA GLY A 474 -36.20 -33.24 -23.30
C GLY A 474 -34.74 -33.66 -23.12
N HIS A 475 -34.43 -34.56 -22.18
CA HIS A 475 -33.07 -35.06 -21.97
C HIS A 475 -32.74 -36.21 -22.94
N ASP A 476 -31.53 -36.22 -23.51
CA ASP A 476 -31.10 -37.22 -24.51
C ASP A 476 -31.24 -38.68 -24.05
N TYR A 477 -31.22 -38.91 -22.73
CA TYR A 477 -31.30 -40.22 -22.10
C TYR A 477 -32.67 -40.54 -21.48
N ALA A 478 -33.67 -39.66 -21.64
CA ALA A 478 -34.99 -39.80 -21.03
C ALA A 478 -35.74 -41.08 -21.48
N ARG A 479 -35.34 -41.65 -22.61
CA ARG A 479 -35.89 -42.90 -23.18
C ARG A 479 -34.88 -44.05 -23.16
N THR A 480 -33.71 -43.85 -22.57
CA THR A 480 -32.64 -44.86 -22.56
C THR A 480 -32.85 -45.80 -21.40
N THR A 481 -33.20 -47.05 -21.70
CA THR A 481 -33.30 -48.11 -20.70
C THR A 481 -31.90 -48.58 -20.33
N ILE A 482 -31.51 -48.42 -19.06
CA ILE A 482 -30.27 -49.01 -18.55
C ILE A 482 -30.55 -50.50 -18.30
N PRO A 483 -29.86 -51.44 -18.97
CA PRO A 483 -30.07 -52.86 -18.72
C PRO A 483 -29.60 -53.19 -17.30
N TYR A 484 -30.50 -53.73 -16.49
CA TYR A 484 -30.17 -54.26 -15.17
C TYR A 484 -29.41 -55.57 -15.36
N VAL A 485 -28.08 -55.55 -15.18
CA VAL A 485 -27.27 -56.76 -15.14
C VAL A 485 -27.29 -57.27 -13.69
N ILE A 486 -28.05 -58.33 -13.44
CA ILE A 486 -27.96 -59.07 -12.19
C ILE A 486 -26.60 -59.79 -12.21
N GLY A 487 -25.66 -59.29 -11.40
CA GLY A 487 -24.42 -59.98 -11.06
C GLY A 487 -24.62 -60.93 -9.89
#